data_AF-A0A1Q7N764-F1
#
_entry.id   AF-A0A1Q7N764-F1
#
_cell.length_a   1.000
_cell.length_b   1.000
_cell.length_c   1.000
_cell.angle_alpha   90.00
_cell.angle_beta   90.00
_cell.angle_gamma   90.00
#
_symmetry.space_group_name_H-M   'P 1'
#
loop_
_entity.id
_entity.type
_entity.pdbx_description
1 polymer ?
#
loop_
_entity_poly.entity_id
_entity_poly.type
_entity_poly.pdbx_seq_one_letter_code
_entity_poly.pdbx_strand_id
1 'polypeptide(L)'
;MTLVALDGRVVRTLYRGPIGDSLVLRWNGLDSAGTGPPPSGAYALTVSSFNRDGRVARIMRMPFELLPGPTDTLPHPAPPADSVLLPERRPMGPALRVLAPGVLAGVGVAILPGLVARGEQPSGGRFVVGGTITLVSIAAFVSHRPGRQIPANVAHNRGIHDWRRAVADVSRRNAERGRGLIGVRTGAPVILTPEGTGP
;
A
#
# COMPACT_ATOMS: atom_id res chain seq x y z
N MET A 1 40.83 6.75 -5.03
CA MET A 1 39.93 5.66 -4.59
C MET A 1 38.51 5.98 -5.01
N THR A 2 37.90 5.10 -5.78
CA THR A 2 36.57 5.24 -6.36
C THR A 2 35.72 4.02 -6.07
N LEU A 3 34.43 4.24 -5.86
CA LEU A 3 33.41 3.22 -5.82
C LEU A 3 32.82 3.07 -7.23
N VAL A 4 32.86 1.87 -7.79
CA VAL A 4 32.41 1.58 -9.14
C VAL A 4 31.38 0.46 -9.09
N ALA A 5 30.27 0.61 -9.82
CA ALA A 5 29.30 -0.46 -10.01
C ALA A 5 29.83 -1.49 -11.02
N LEU A 6 29.23 -2.69 -11.05
CA LEU A 6 29.65 -3.75 -11.98
C LEU A 6 29.58 -3.33 -13.46
N ASP A 7 28.63 -2.44 -13.79
CA ASP A 7 28.45 -1.81 -15.11
C ASP A 7 29.57 -0.82 -15.50
N GLY A 8 30.56 -0.60 -14.62
CA GLY A 8 31.67 0.33 -14.82
C GLY A 8 31.35 1.77 -14.44
N ARG A 9 30.12 2.07 -14.02
CA ARG A 9 29.72 3.43 -13.60
C ARG A 9 30.38 3.80 -12.28
N VAL A 10 31.01 4.97 -12.25
CA VAL A 10 31.53 5.54 -11.00
C VAL A 10 30.35 6.02 -10.15
N VAL A 11 30.14 5.37 -9.03
CA VAL A 11 29.12 5.72 -8.05
C VAL A 11 29.58 6.91 -7.22
N ARG A 12 30.85 6.90 -6.79
CA ARG A 12 31.42 7.97 -5.96
C ARG A 12 32.94 7.96 -5.95
N THR A 13 33.55 9.13 -5.92
CA THR A 13 34.98 9.29 -5.57
C THR A 13 35.09 9.47 -4.06
N LEU A 14 35.74 8.52 -3.38
CA LEU A 14 35.89 8.55 -1.92
C LEU A 14 37.12 9.34 -1.48
N TYR A 15 38.18 9.30 -2.28
CA TYR A 15 39.43 10.00 -1.97
C TYR A 15 40.28 10.23 -3.22
N ARG A 16 40.92 11.39 -3.29
CA ARG A 16 41.94 11.75 -4.29
C ARG A 16 43.01 12.59 -3.61
N GLY A 17 44.24 12.08 -3.57
CA GLY A 17 45.36 12.74 -2.93
C GLY A 17 46.53 11.79 -2.64
N PRO A 18 47.64 12.31 -2.09
CA PRO A 18 48.78 11.50 -1.68
C PRO A 18 48.46 10.69 -0.42
N ILE A 19 48.91 9.42 -0.41
CA ILE A 19 48.85 8.54 0.76
C ILE A 19 50.29 8.24 1.17
N GLY A 20 50.62 8.44 2.44
CA GLY A 20 51.90 8.03 3.02
C GLY A 20 51.88 6.54 3.35
N ASP A 21 51.71 6.20 4.63
CA ASP A 21 51.73 4.81 5.09
C ASP A 21 50.34 4.15 5.05
N SER A 22 49.31 4.83 5.57
CA SER A 22 47.95 4.31 5.61
C SER A 22 46.91 5.42 5.57
N LEU A 23 45.70 5.06 5.15
CA LEU A 23 44.55 5.97 5.11
C LEU A 23 43.30 5.22 5.56
N VAL A 24 42.63 5.74 6.58
CA VAL A 24 41.32 5.25 7.02
C VAL A 24 40.25 6.11 6.34
N LEU A 25 39.39 5.47 5.56
CA LEU A 25 38.28 6.12 4.88
C LEU A 25 36.95 5.69 5.49
N ARG A 26 36.10 6.69 5.76
CA ARG A 26 34.72 6.48 6.19
C ARG A 26 33.79 6.93 5.09
N TRP A 27 32.97 6.02 4.59
CA TRP A 27 31.92 6.33 3.64
C TRP A 27 30.58 6.36 4.39
N ASN A 28 29.80 7.40 4.17
CA ASN A 28 28.49 7.60 4.81
C ASN A 28 27.35 6.81 4.12
N GLY A 29 27.69 5.90 3.19
CA GLY A 29 26.71 5.09 2.47
C GLY A 29 25.98 5.81 1.34
N LEU A 30 26.20 7.11 1.12
CA LEU A 30 25.50 7.86 0.07
C LEU A 30 26.21 7.79 -1.29
N ASP A 31 25.46 7.84 -2.37
CA ASP A 31 26.00 8.00 -3.72
C ASP A 31 26.60 9.41 -3.96
N SER A 32 26.98 9.71 -5.21
CA SER A 32 27.52 11.01 -5.60
C SER A 32 26.50 12.15 -5.57
N ALA A 33 25.20 11.86 -5.70
CA ALA A 33 24.14 12.85 -5.58
C ALA A 33 23.87 13.23 -4.11
N GLY A 34 24.28 12.37 -3.16
CA GLY A 34 24.12 12.61 -1.74
C GLY A 34 22.69 12.45 -1.25
N THR A 35 21.81 11.86 -2.06
CA THR A 35 20.35 11.77 -1.79
C THR A 35 19.94 10.48 -1.10
N GLY A 36 20.73 9.41 -1.25
CA GLY A 36 20.43 8.12 -0.65
C GLY A 36 21.53 7.09 -0.89
N PRO A 37 21.38 5.88 -0.31
CA PRO A 37 22.27 4.79 -0.61
C PRO A 37 22.14 4.34 -2.07
N PRO A 38 23.25 3.92 -2.70
CA PRO A 38 23.16 3.29 -4.01
C PRO A 38 22.33 1.99 -3.91
N PRO A 39 21.74 1.53 -5.03
CA PRO A 39 20.97 0.29 -5.05
C PRO A 39 21.73 -0.92 -4.49
N SER A 40 21.00 -1.92 -4.00
CA SER A 40 21.61 -3.20 -3.67
C SER A 40 22.20 -3.87 -4.91
N GLY A 41 23.33 -4.55 -4.77
CA GLY A 41 24.01 -5.21 -5.88
C GLY A 41 25.53 -5.27 -5.72
N ALA A 42 26.20 -5.70 -6.79
CA ALA A 42 27.64 -5.87 -6.83
C ALA A 42 28.38 -4.59 -7.20
N TYR A 43 29.40 -4.26 -6.40
CA TYR A 43 30.26 -3.11 -6.55
C TYR A 43 31.72 -3.51 -6.43
N ALA A 44 32.61 -2.62 -6.84
CA ALA A 44 34.04 -2.74 -6.64
C ALA A 44 34.60 -1.43 -6.10
N LEU A 45 35.34 -1.53 -5.00
CA LEU A 45 36.21 -0.47 -4.56
C LEU A 45 37.50 -0.52 -5.38
N THR A 46 37.78 0.55 -6.11
CA THR A 46 38.96 0.65 -6.96
C THR A 46 39.93 1.68 -6.39
N VAL A 47 41.16 1.23 -6.14
CA VAL A 47 42.27 2.08 -5.68
C VAL A 47 43.33 2.07 -6.75
N SER A 48 43.43 3.15 -7.50
CA SER A 48 44.52 3.39 -8.44
C SER A 48 45.60 4.22 -7.77
N SER A 49 46.84 3.72 -7.77
CA SER A 49 48.02 4.50 -7.42
C SER A 49 48.70 5.00 -8.69
N PHE A 50 49.35 6.15 -8.59
CA PHE A 50 50.04 6.78 -9.70
C PHE A 50 51.51 7.00 -9.33
N ASN A 51 52.42 6.83 -10.29
CA ASN A 51 53.82 7.17 -10.12
C ASN A 51 54.02 8.71 -10.21
N ARG A 52 55.26 9.18 -10.04
CA ARG A 52 55.60 10.62 -10.11
C ARG A 52 55.24 11.25 -11.46
N ASP A 53 55.23 10.46 -12.54
CA ASP A 53 54.90 10.90 -13.89
C ASP A 53 53.38 10.89 -14.16
N GLY A 54 52.55 10.60 -13.16
CA GLY A 54 51.09 10.55 -13.27
C GLY A 54 50.56 9.31 -14.00
N ARG A 55 51.40 8.29 -14.25
CA ARG A 55 50.97 7.01 -14.83
C ARG A 55 50.47 6.07 -13.74
N VAL A 56 49.44 5.27 -14.06
CA VAL A 56 48.93 4.26 -13.14
C VAL A 56 50.04 3.25 -12.84
N ALA A 57 50.41 3.11 -11.57
CA ALA A 57 51.42 2.17 -11.12
C ALA A 57 50.79 0.84 -10.69
N ARG A 58 49.62 0.90 -10.04
CA ARG A 58 48.88 -0.25 -9.54
C ARG A 58 47.39 0.06 -9.44
N ILE A 59 46.56 -0.96 -9.63
CA ILE A 59 45.13 -0.91 -9.37
C ILE A 59 44.79 -2.04 -8.40
N MET A 60 44.27 -1.72 -7.23
CA MET A 60 43.61 -2.71 -6.37
C MET A 60 42.11 -2.64 -6.60
N ARG A 61 41.47 -3.78 -6.85
CA ARG A 61 40.02 -3.91 -6.92
C ARG A 61 39.55 -4.83 -5.80
N MET A 62 38.71 -4.31 -4.93
CA MET A 62 38.05 -5.09 -3.89
C MET A 62 36.56 -5.20 -4.22
N PRO A 63 36.08 -6.36 -4.68
CA PRO A 63 34.66 -6.57 -4.91
C PRO A 63 33.92 -6.57 -3.57
N PHE A 64 32.73 -6.00 -3.56
CA PHE A 64 31.83 -6.13 -2.43
C PHE A 64 30.39 -6.00 -2.91
N GLU A 65 29.48 -6.56 -2.13
CA GLU A 65 28.06 -6.54 -2.40
C GLU A 65 27.35 -5.66 -1.37
N LEU A 66 26.49 -4.78 -1.86
CA LEU A 66 25.57 -4.02 -1.04
C LEU A 66 24.27 -4.79 -0.91
N LEU A 67 23.96 -5.15 0.32
CA LEU A 67 22.75 -5.84 0.70
C LEU A 67 21.78 -4.85 1.35
N PRO A 68 20.46 -5.10 1.29
CA PRO A 68 19.53 -4.45 2.19
C PRO A 68 20.03 -4.63 3.63
N GLY A 69 20.12 -3.55 4.40
CA GLY A 69 20.58 -3.65 5.78
C GLY A 69 19.65 -4.50 6.64
N PRO A 70 20.17 -5.06 7.74
CA PRO A 70 19.34 -5.75 8.72
C PRO A 70 18.28 -4.78 9.21
N THR A 71 17.03 -5.03 8.85
CA THR A 71 15.93 -4.18 9.27
C THR A 71 15.51 -4.67 10.65
N ASP A 72 15.68 -3.85 11.69
CA ASP A 72 15.02 -4.07 12.97
C ASP A 72 13.50 -3.90 12.74
N THR A 73 12.84 -5.00 12.41
CA THR A 73 11.41 -5.03 12.14
C THR A 73 10.65 -5.31 13.41
N LEU A 74 9.66 -4.48 13.71
CA LEU A 74 8.62 -4.79 14.68
C LEU A 74 7.87 -6.06 14.24
N PRO A 75 7.54 -6.97 15.17
CA PRO A 75 6.77 -8.16 14.86
C PRO A 75 5.38 -7.77 14.34
N HIS A 76 4.89 -8.49 13.33
CA HIS A 76 3.53 -8.30 12.85
C HIS A 76 2.54 -8.83 13.89
N PRO A 77 1.37 -8.17 14.08
CA PRO A 77 0.34 -8.68 14.96
C PRO A 77 -0.20 -10.02 14.44
N ALA A 78 -0.46 -10.96 15.34
CA ALA A 78 -1.00 -12.27 14.99
C ALA A 78 -2.33 -12.12 14.23
N PRO A 79 -2.56 -12.91 13.17
CA PRO A 79 -3.81 -12.87 12.43
C PRO A 79 -4.98 -13.30 13.33
N PRO A 80 -6.16 -12.70 13.17
CA PRO A 80 -7.36 -13.18 13.86
C PRO A 80 -7.69 -14.61 13.43
N ALA A 81 -8.23 -15.41 14.36
CA ALA A 81 -8.55 -16.83 14.16
C ALA A 81 -9.49 -17.07 12.96
N ASP A 82 -10.36 -16.11 12.68
CA ASP A 82 -11.17 -16.06 11.46
C ASP A 82 -10.97 -14.72 10.77
N SER A 83 -10.56 -14.78 9.50
CA SER A 83 -10.28 -13.61 8.66
C SER A 83 -11.38 -13.34 7.63
N VAL A 84 -12.46 -14.15 7.65
CA VAL A 84 -13.60 -14.00 6.74
C VAL A 84 -14.45 -12.81 7.16
N LEU A 85 -14.66 -11.87 6.24
CA LEU A 85 -15.58 -10.76 6.44
C LEU A 85 -17.02 -11.26 6.29
N LEU A 86 -17.85 -10.94 7.29
CA LEU A 86 -19.26 -11.30 7.29
C LEU A 86 -20.10 -10.13 6.72
N PRO A 87 -21.23 -10.40 6.03
CA PRO A 87 -22.12 -9.35 5.55
C PRO A 87 -22.64 -8.48 6.71
N GLU A 88 -22.36 -7.17 6.69
CA GLU A 88 -22.69 -6.29 7.82
C GLU A 88 -24.14 -5.81 7.83
N ARG A 89 -24.84 -5.94 6.71
CA ARG A 89 -26.23 -5.49 6.55
C ARG A 89 -27.09 -6.65 6.12
N ARG A 90 -28.32 -6.69 6.63
CA ARG A 90 -29.32 -7.65 6.13
C ARG A 90 -29.56 -7.38 4.64
N PRO A 91 -29.64 -8.44 3.81
CA PRO A 91 -30.00 -8.27 2.41
C PRO A 91 -31.34 -7.54 2.32
N MET A 92 -31.42 -6.54 1.46
CA MET A 92 -32.70 -5.98 1.02
C MET A 92 -33.40 -7.09 0.23
N GLY A 93 -34.20 -7.90 0.91
CA GLY A 93 -34.92 -9.01 0.28
C GLY A 93 -35.91 -8.56 -0.80
N PRO A 94 -36.72 -9.49 -1.36
CA PRO A 94 -37.64 -9.24 -2.47
C PRO A 94 -38.71 -8.16 -2.21
N ALA A 95 -38.82 -7.65 -0.98
CA ALA A 95 -39.79 -6.63 -0.59
C ALA A 95 -39.76 -5.37 -1.50
N LEU A 96 -38.59 -4.99 -2.01
CA LEU A 96 -38.47 -3.91 -3.02
C LEU A 96 -38.98 -4.32 -4.41
N ARG A 97 -38.82 -5.58 -4.81
CA ARG A 97 -39.39 -6.12 -6.07
C ARG A 97 -40.92 -6.25 -6.02
N VAL A 98 -41.49 -6.49 -4.84
CA VAL A 98 -42.95 -6.60 -4.66
C VAL A 98 -43.63 -5.22 -4.57
N LEU A 99 -42.91 -4.17 -4.15
CA LEU A 99 -43.44 -2.80 -4.11
C LEU A 99 -43.55 -2.15 -5.50
N ALA A 100 -42.69 -2.51 -6.46
CA ALA A 100 -42.71 -1.94 -7.81
C ALA A 100 -44.06 -2.09 -8.56
N PRO A 101 -44.70 -3.28 -8.61
CA PRO A 101 -46.02 -3.41 -9.25
C PRO A 101 -47.14 -2.76 -8.44
N GLY A 102 -47.07 -2.76 -7.10
CA GLY A 102 -48.08 -2.16 -6.23
C GLY A 102 -48.17 -0.64 -6.34
N VAL A 103 -47.02 0.04 -6.47
CA VAL A 103 -46.96 1.51 -6.70
C VAL A 103 -47.47 1.86 -8.10
N LEU A 104 -47.14 1.07 -9.13
CA LEU A 104 -47.65 1.28 -10.49
C LEU A 104 -49.16 1.03 -10.61
N ALA A 105 -49.70 0.02 -9.92
CA ALA A 105 -51.14 -0.25 -9.89
C ALA A 105 -51.92 0.83 -9.10
N GLY A 106 -51.36 1.33 -8.00
CA GLY A 106 -51.98 2.39 -7.19
C GLY A 106 -52.14 3.72 -7.90
N VAL A 107 -51.17 4.09 -8.77
CA VAL A 107 -51.27 5.28 -9.63
C VAL A 107 -52.36 5.10 -10.70
N GLY A 108 -52.54 3.89 -11.24
CA GLY A 108 -53.59 3.61 -12.23
C GLY A 108 -55.01 3.78 -11.69
N VAL A 109 -55.27 3.31 -10.45
CA VAL A 109 -56.61 3.38 -9.83
C VAL A 109 -56.97 4.81 -9.38
N ALA A 110 -55.99 5.65 -9.06
CA ALA A 110 -56.23 7.05 -8.68
C ALA A 110 -56.64 7.95 -9.86
N ILE A 111 -56.27 7.60 -11.09
CA ILE A 111 -56.56 8.40 -12.30
C ILE A 111 -57.87 7.95 -12.97
N LEU A 112 -58.27 6.69 -12.79
CA LEU A 112 -59.48 6.10 -13.37
C LEU A 112 -60.79 6.88 -13.10
N PRO A 113 -61.05 7.44 -11.92
CA PRO A 113 -62.29 8.20 -11.66
C PRO A 113 -62.38 9.51 -12.48
N GLY A 114 -61.25 10.10 -12.87
CA GLY A 114 -61.22 11.35 -13.64
C GLY A 114 -61.55 11.17 -15.12
N LEU A 115 -61.51 9.93 -15.63
CA LEU A 115 -61.78 9.62 -17.03
C LEU A 115 -63.20 9.05 -17.28
N VAL A 116 -63.87 8.55 -16.23
CA VAL A 116 -65.18 7.89 -16.35
C VAL A 116 -66.34 8.72 -15.78
N ALA A 117 -66.09 9.68 -14.88
CA ALA A 117 -67.15 10.49 -14.27
C ALA A 117 -67.41 11.79 -15.03
N ARG A 118 -68.08 11.72 -16.18
CA ARG A 118 -68.91 12.84 -16.65
C ARG A 118 -70.29 12.72 -15.99
N GLY A 119 -70.49 13.40 -14.85
CA GLY A 119 -71.84 13.85 -14.49
C GLY A 119 -72.46 13.45 -13.14
N GLU A 120 -71.74 13.11 -12.06
CA GLU A 120 -72.41 12.88 -10.76
C GLU A 120 -71.61 13.41 -9.56
N GLN A 121 -72.29 14.12 -8.63
CA GLN A 121 -71.72 14.73 -7.43
C GLN A 121 -70.93 13.73 -6.54
N PRO A 122 -69.76 14.10 -5.98
CA PRO A 122 -69.00 13.20 -5.12
C PRO A 122 -69.51 13.22 -3.67
N SER A 123 -69.96 12.07 -3.16
CA SER A 123 -70.24 11.83 -1.74
C SER A 123 -68.96 11.53 -0.94
N GLY A 124 -68.78 12.20 0.20
CA GLY A 124 -67.54 12.31 1.00
C GLY A 124 -66.95 11.04 1.64
N GLY A 125 -67.49 9.84 1.39
CA GLY A 125 -66.98 8.59 1.96
C GLY A 125 -65.72 8.02 1.29
N ARG A 126 -65.35 8.54 0.11
CA ARG A 126 -64.35 7.91 -0.77
C ARG A 126 -62.91 8.35 -0.50
N PHE A 127 -62.72 9.43 0.27
CA PHE A 127 -61.41 9.96 0.65
C PHE A 127 -60.82 9.34 1.93
N VAL A 128 -61.63 8.64 2.74
CA VAL A 128 -61.18 8.06 4.01
C VAL A 128 -60.46 6.71 3.81
N VAL A 129 -60.87 5.91 2.82
CA VAL A 129 -60.32 4.55 2.60
C VAL A 129 -58.98 4.58 1.84
N GLY A 130 -58.70 5.61 1.05
CA GLY A 130 -57.41 5.76 0.35
C GLY A 130 -56.26 6.32 1.21
N GLY A 131 -56.59 7.14 2.23
CA GLY A 131 -55.58 7.77 3.09
C GLY A 131 -54.90 6.80 4.08
N THR A 132 -55.63 5.80 4.58
CA THR A 132 -55.12 4.84 5.57
C THR A 132 -54.15 3.83 4.96
N ILE A 133 -54.39 3.36 3.74
CA ILE A 133 -53.51 2.38 3.06
C ILE A 133 -52.11 2.97 2.80
N THR A 134 -52.03 4.26 2.44
CA THR A 134 -50.76 4.95 2.18
C THR A 134 -49.94 5.15 3.46
N LEU A 135 -50.60 5.55 4.56
CA LEU A 135 -49.94 5.72 5.87
C LEU A 135 -49.47 4.40 6.47
N VAL A 136 -50.27 3.32 6.36
CA VAL A 136 -49.88 1.98 6.81
C VAL A 136 -48.67 1.47 6.02
N SER A 137 -48.59 1.74 4.72
CA SER A 137 -47.47 1.32 3.88
C SER A 137 -46.16 2.05 4.22
N ILE A 138 -46.22 3.37 4.46
CA ILE A 138 -45.06 4.15 4.92
C ILE A 138 -44.63 3.70 6.32
N ALA A 139 -45.59 3.50 7.24
CA ALA A 139 -45.31 3.00 8.58
C ALA A 139 -44.71 1.59 8.56
N ALA A 140 -45.18 0.70 7.69
CA ALA A 140 -44.64 -0.65 7.50
C ALA A 140 -43.21 -0.61 6.93
N PHE A 141 -42.94 0.25 5.94
CA PHE A 141 -41.61 0.42 5.35
C PHE A 141 -40.59 1.01 6.33
N VAL A 142 -41.01 2.02 7.12
CA VAL A 142 -40.16 2.65 8.14
C VAL A 142 -39.95 1.74 9.34
N SER A 143 -40.92 0.90 9.72
CA SER A 143 -40.77 -0.07 10.81
C SER A 143 -39.92 -1.28 10.39
N HIS A 144 -39.97 -1.70 9.12
CA HIS A 144 -39.19 -2.82 8.57
C HIS A 144 -37.84 -2.43 7.94
N ARG A 145 -37.28 -1.23 8.27
CA ARG A 145 -36.08 -0.62 7.65
C ARG A 145 -35.16 -1.64 6.95
N PRO A 146 -35.23 -1.75 5.61
CA PRO A 146 -34.35 -2.61 4.85
C PRO A 146 -32.88 -2.20 5.05
N GLY A 147 -31.97 -3.15 5.19
CA GLY A 147 -30.54 -2.86 5.34
C GLY A 147 -30.07 -2.47 6.75
N ARG A 148 -30.82 -2.81 7.81
CA ARG A 148 -30.30 -2.70 9.18
C ARG A 148 -28.97 -3.45 9.32
N GLN A 149 -28.05 -2.81 10.05
CA GLN A 149 -26.80 -3.43 10.44
C GLN A 149 -27.06 -4.68 11.27
N ILE A 150 -26.20 -5.68 11.11
CA ILE A 150 -26.13 -6.89 11.91
C ILE A 150 -25.00 -6.65 12.93
N PRO A 151 -25.31 -6.26 14.18
CA PRO A 151 -24.29 -5.77 15.12
C PRO A 151 -23.17 -6.78 15.39
N ALA A 152 -23.49 -8.08 15.41
CA ALA A 152 -22.52 -9.16 15.58
C ALA A 152 -21.48 -9.19 14.43
N ASN A 153 -21.94 -9.07 13.18
CA ASN A 153 -21.06 -9.09 12.00
C ASN A 153 -20.21 -7.81 11.93
N VAL A 154 -20.78 -6.66 12.32
CA VAL A 154 -20.03 -5.40 12.44
C VAL A 154 -18.94 -5.51 13.49
N ALA A 155 -19.23 -6.11 14.66
CA ALA A 155 -18.24 -6.31 15.71
C ALA A 155 -17.12 -7.26 15.26
N HIS A 156 -17.47 -8.36 14.59
CA HIS A 156 -16.51 -9.31 14.01
C HIS A 156 -15.59 -8.64 12.99
N ASN A 157 -16.16 -7.96 11.99
CA ASN A 157 -15.39 -7.29 10.95
C ASN A 157 -14.53 -6.16 11.50
N ARG A 158 -14.96 -5.49 12.60
CA ARG A 158 -14.16 -4.44 13.24
C ARG A 158 -12.80 -4.98 13.69
N GLY A 159 -12.76 -6.16 14.29
CA GLY A 159 -11.50 -6.82 14.67
C GLY A 159 -10.57 -7.09 13.48
N ILE A 160 -11.13 -7.54 12.35
CA ILE A 160 -10.37 -7.76 11.11
C ILE A 160 -9.84 -6.44 10.55
N HIS A 161 -10.65 -5.38 10.55
CA HIS A 161 -10.23 -4.06 10.10
C HIS A 161 -9.15 -3.45 10.99
N ASP A 162 -9.30 -3.58 12.30
CA ASP A 162 -8.33 -3.10 13.28
C ASP A 162 -6.98 -3.83 13.11
N TRP A 163 -7.01 -5.16 12.95
CA TRP A 163 -5.80 -5.94 12.65
C TRP A 163 -5.14 -5.49 11.34
N ARG A 164 -5.89 -5.31 10.25
CA ARG A 164 -5.34 -4.82 8.97
C ARG A 164 -4.68 -3.45 9.11
N ARG A 165 -5.29 -2.54 9.89
CA ARG A 165 -4.70 -1.22 10.18
C ARG A 165 -3.40 -1.35 10.98
N ALA A 166 -3.36 -2.24 11.96
CA ALA A 166 -2.15 -2.49 12.75
C ALA A 166 -1.03 -3.10 11.89
N VAL A 167 -1.34 -4.05 11.01
CA VAL A 167 -0.37 -4.60 10.04
C VAL A 167 0.20 -3.50 9.16
N ALA A 168 -0.67 -2.67 8.56
CA ALA A 168 -0.22 -1.58 7.69
C ALA A 168 0.67 -0.56 8.42
N ASP A 169 0.35 -0.24 9.67
CA ASP A 169 1.17 0.65 10.49
C ASP A 169 2.55 0.04 10.81
N VAL A 170 2.59 -1.24 11.19
CA VAL A 170 3.86 -1.96 11.42
C VAL A 170 4.70 -2.02 10.15
N SER A 171 4.10 -2.35 9.00
CA SER A 171 4.83 -2.38 7.72
C SER A 171 5.40 -1.02 7.35
N ARG A 172 4.65 0.07 7.58
CA ARG A 172 5.14 1.45 7.36
C ARG A 172 6.34 1.77 8.26
N ARG A 173 6.22 1.52 9.57
CA ARG A 173 7.31 1.79 10.53
C ARG A 173 8.56 0.95 10.23
N ASN A 174 8.38 -0.30 9.83
CA ASN A 174 9.50 -1.17 9.44
C ASN A 174 10.18 -0.66 8.17
N ALA A 175 9.42 -0.16 7.18
CA ALA A 175 9.97 0.46 5.99
C ALA A 175 10.74 1.75 6.30
N GLU A 176 10.33 2.52 7.32
CA GLU A 176 11.08 3.70 7.78
C GLU A 176 12.39 3.31 8.49
N ARG A 177 12.34 2.30 9.38
CA ARG A 177 13.52 1.78 10.09
C ARG A 177 14.57 1.17 9.17
N GLY A 178 14.16 0.54 8.07
CA GLY A 178 15.07 -0.09 7.10
C GLY A 178 15.84 0.88 6.20
N ARG A 179 15.47 2.17 6.14
CA ARG A 179 16.05 3.14 5.18
C ARG A 179 17.48 3.59 5.47
N GLY A 180 18.04 3.24 6.63
CA GLY A 180 19.36 3.76 7.07
C GLY A 180 20.47 2.72 7.20
N LEU A 181 20.16 1.43 7.05
CA LEU A 181 21.13 0.36 7.25
C LEU A 181 21.51 -0.26 5.91
N ILE A 182 22.80 -0.46 5.71
CA ILE A 182 23.36 -1.09 4.52
C ILE A 182 24.19 -2.28 4.98
N GLY A 183 23.88 -3.47 4.45
CA GLY A 183 24.75 -4.63 4.62
C GLY A 183 25.89 -4.58 3.60
N VAL A 184 27.12 -4.86 4.02
CA VAL A 184 28.27 -4.93 3.12
C VAL A 184 28.89 -6.31 3.24
N ARG A 185 28.93 -7.05 2.14
CA ARG A 185 29.65 -8.33 2.04
C ARG A 185 30.86 -8.15 1.16
N THR A 186 32.06 -8.20 1.74
CA THR A 186 33.31 -8.02 1.00
C THR A 186 33.82 -9.33 0.42
N GLY A 187 34.42 -9.26 -0.77
CA GLY A 187 35.21 -10.33 -1.36
C GLY A 187 36.71 -10.06 -1.25
N ALA A 188 37.52 -10.99 -1.76
CA ALA A 188 38.97 -10.87 -1.72
C ALA A 188 39.48 -9.75 -2.65
N PRO A 189 40.43 -8.92 -2.20
CA PRO A 189 41.03 -7.90 -3.05
C PRO A 189 41.93 -8.55 -4.12
N VAL A 190 41.88 -7.99 -5.33
CA VAL A 190 42.76 -8.37 -6.45
C VAL A 190 43.64 -7.18 -6.80
N ILE A 191 44.93 -7.42 -6.96
CA ILE A 191 45.90 -6.41 -7.40
C ILE A 191 46.17 -6.63 -8.89
N LEU A 192 45.98 -5.58 -9.67
CA LEU A 192 46.27 -5.52 -11.09
C LEU A 192 47.44 -4.54 -11.29
N THR A 193 48.51 -5.02 -11.89
CA THR A 193 49.62 -4.20 -12.40
C THR A 193 49.41 -3.95 -13.88
N PRO A 194 49.79 -2.77 -14.40
CA PRO A 194 49.69 -2.45 -15.83
C PRO A 194 50.39 -3.45 -16.75
N GLU A 195 51.36 -4.22 -16.23
CA GLU A 195 52.15 -5.19 -16.99
C GLU A 195 51.56 -6.61 -17.03
N GLY A 196 50.33 -6.81 -16.54
CA GLY A 196 49.56 -8.02 -16.84
C GLY A 196 50.04 -9.30 -16.14
N THR A 197 50.70 -9.22 -14.99
CA THR A 197 51.02 -10.38 -14.17
C THR A 197 50.56 -10.16 -12.72
N GLY A 198 49.45 -10.80 -12.37
CA GLY A 198 49.22 -11.20 -10.98
C GLY A 198 49.95 -12.53 -10.71
N PRO A 199 50.34 -12.83 -9.46
CA PRO A 199 50.75 -14.18 -9.08
C PRO A 199 49.61 -15.20 -9.25
#